data_AF-A0A382RCI3-F1
#
_entry.id   AF-A0A382RCI3-F1
#
_cell.length_a   1.000
_cell.length_b   1.000
_cell.length_c   1.000
_cell.angle_alpha   90.00
_cell.angle_beta   90.00
_cell.angle_gamma   90.00
#
_symmetry.space_group_name_H-M   'P 1'
#
loop_
_entity.id
_entity.type
_entity.pdbx_description
1 polymer ?
#
loop_
_entity_poly.entity_id
_entity_poly.type
_entity_poly.pdbx_seq_one_letter_code
_entity_poly.pdbx_strand_id
1 'polypeptide(L)' 'MNKTECIVVSGGFDPIHVGHLKMFKEASELAPKLIVIVNNDNFLIEKKGYV' A
#
# COMPACT_ATOMS: atom_id res chain seq x y z
N MET A 1 -6.59 -25.11 -8.60
CA MET A 1 -6.74 -23.64 -8.61
C MET A 1 -5.55 -23.07 -7.85
N ASN A 2 -4.72 -22.23 -8.49
CA ASN A 2 -3.60 -21.59 -7.79
C ASN A 2 -4.16 -20.60 -6.78
N LYS A 3 -3.91 -20.88 -5.50
CA LYS A 3 -4.31 -20.00 -4.40
C LYS A 3 -3.35 -18.82 -4.39
N THR A 4 -3.85 -17.59 -4.44
CA THR A 4 -3.01 -16.39 -4.30
C THR A 4 -2.38 -16.40 -2.91
N GLU A 5 -1.04 -16.51 -2.84
CA GLU A 5 -0.32 -16.63 -1.58
C GLU A 5 -0.15 -15.29 -0.86
N CYS A 6 -0.06 -14.19 -1.62
CA CYS A 6 0.07 -12.86 -1.07
C CYS A 6 -0.57 -11.77 -1.95
N ILE A 7 -0.96 -10.67 -1.31
CA ILE A 7 -1.29 -9.41 -1.94
C ILE A 7 -0.24 -8.37 -1.60
N VAL A 8 0.07 -7.52 -2.56
CA VAL A 8 1.03 -6.43 -2.42
C VAL A 8 0.33 -5.11 -2.68
N VAL A 9 0.55 -4.13 -1.80
CA VAL A 9 0.15 -2.73 -1.99
C VAL A 9 1.37 -1.83 -1.81
N SER A 10 1.44 -0.71 -2.54
CA SER A 10 2.54 0.25 -2.42
C SER A 10 2.05 1.69 -2.37
N GLY A 11 2.77 2.54 -1.64
CA GLY A 11 2.42 3.96 -1.49
C GLY A 11 3.29 4.68 -0.46
N GLY A 12 3.25 6.01 -0.45
CA GLY A 12 3.94 6.79 0.60
C GLY A 12 3.17 6.86 1.91
N PHE A 13 1.84 6.69 1.87
CA PHE A 13 0.96 6.65 3.04
C PHE A 13 1.12 7.80 4.05
N ASP A 14 1.52 8.99 3.58
CA ASP A 14 1.81 10.15 4.45
C ASP A 14 0.85 11.34 4.15
N PRO A 15 0.04 11.79 5.13
CA PRO A 15 -0.19 11.17 6.43
C PRO A 15 -1.06 9.90 6.32
N ILE A 16 -0.91 8.98 7.28
CA ILE A 16 -1.82 7.83 7.39
C ILE A 16 -3.21 8.31 7.78
N HIS A 17 -4.25 7.83 7.09
CA HIS A 17 -5.64 8.10 7.43
C HIS A 17 -6.53 6.86 7.24
N VAL A 18 -7.81 6.96 7.63
CA VAL A 18 -8.79 5.86 7.60
C VAL A 18 -8.96 5.21 6.22
N GLY A 19 -8.67 5.93 5.15
CA GLY A 19 -8.73 5.39 3.78
C GLY A 19 -7.68 4.32 3.54
N HIS A 20 -6.44 4.54 3.99
CA HIS A 20 -5.38 3.53 3.91
C HIS A 20 -5.72 2.29 4.73
N LEU A 21 -6.30 2.47 5.93
CA LEU A 21 -6.71 1.36 6.79
C LEU A 21 -7.80 0.50 6.14
N LYS A 22 -8.80 1.13 5.50
CA LYS A 22 -9.84 0.41 4.74
C LYS A 22 -9.23 -0.38 3.59
N MET A 23 -8.34 0.25 2.82
CA MET A 23 -7.63 -0.40 1.71
C MET A 23 -6.80 -1.60 2.19
N PHE A 24 -6.04 -1.47 3.28
CA PHE A 24 -5.27 -2.58 3.84
C PHE A 24 -6.16 -3.72 4.34
N LYS A 25 -7.29 -3.38 4.96
CA LYS A 25 -8.27 -4.37 5.42
C LYS A 25 -8.81 -5.18 4.25
N GLU A 26 -9.34 -4.52 3.22
CA GLU A 26 -9.86 -5.18 2.03
C GLU A 26 -8.78 -6.01 1.32
N ALA A 27 -7.55 -5.48 1.21
CA ALA A 27 -6.43 -6.21 0.63
C ALA A 27 -6.03 -7.47 1.42
N SER A 28 -6.12 -7.42 2.76
CA SER A 28 -5.81 -8.56 3.64
C SER A 28 -6.84 -9.70 3.56
N GLU A 29 -8.04 -9.43 3.05
CA GLU A 29 -9.10 -10.44 2.88
C GLU A 29 -8.89 -11.28 1.60
N LEU A 30 -8.04 -10.82 0.68
CA LEU A 30 -7.83 -11.43 -0.64
C LEU A 30 -6.73 -12.50 -0.66
N ALA A 31 -5.82 -12.52 0.33
CA ALA A 31 -4.77 -13.53 0.45
C ALA A 31 -4.30 -13.72 1.90
N PRO A 32 -3.68 -14.86 2.24
CA PRO A 32 -3.15 -15.13 3.58
C PRO A 32 -2.09 -14.14 4.07
N LYS A 33 -1.42 -13.45 3.15
CA LYS A 33 -0.33 -12.51 3.46
C LYS A 33 -0.53 -11.20 2.71
N LEU A 34 -0.54 -10.10 3.45
CA LEU A 34 -0.46 -8.74 2.90
C LEU A 34 0.97 -8.20 3.06
N ILE A 35 1.54 -7.68 1.97
CA ILE A 35 2.82 -6.97 1.97
C ILE A 35 2.53 -5.51 1.62
N VAL A 36 2.93 -4.59 2.51
CA VAL A 36 2.79 -3.15 2.31
C VAL A 36 4.17 -2.56 2.05
N ILE A 37 4.39 -2.02 0.86
CA ILE A 37 5.62 -1.33 0.48
C ILE A 37 5.43 0.16 0.76
N VAL A 38 6.24 0.70 1.67
CA VAL A 38 6.27 2.13 1.97
C VAL A 38 7.33 2.80 1.11
N ASN A 39 6.88 3.68 0.22
CA ASN A 39 7.75 4.43 -0.67
C ASN A 39 8.41 5.59 0.10
N ASN A 40 9.67 5.89 -0.22
CA ASN A 40 10.43 6.97 0.41
C ASN A 40 10.08 8.35 -0.15
N ASP A 41 10.67 9.39 0.44
CA ASP A 41 10.45 10.79 0.05
C ASP A 41 10.88 11.07 -1.39
N ASN A 42 11.97 10.45 -1.87
CA ASN A 42 12.41 10.62 -3.25
C ASN A 42 11.30 10.26 -4.24
N PHE A 43 10.60 9.14 -4.02
CA PHE A 43 9.45 8.75 -4.82
C PHE A 43 8.30 9.77 -4.74
N LEU A 44 8.02 10.31 -3.55
CA LEU A 44 6.95 11.29 -3.38
C LEU A 44 7.25 12.62 -4.06
N ILE A 45 8.50 13.09 -3.97
CA ILE A 45 8.99 14.30 -4.63
C ILE A 45 8.92 14.14 -6.15
N GLU A 46 9.43 13.02 -6.69
CA GLU A 46 9.34 12.73 -8.13
C GLU A 46 7.90 12.67 -8.63
N LYS A 47 6.99 12.05 -7.85
CA LYS A 47 5.61 11.83 -8.26
C LYS A 47 4.73 13.08 -8.15
N LYS A 48 4.85 13.85 -7.07
CA LYS A 48 3.96 14.97 -6.76
C LYS A 48 4.55 16.34 -7.13
N GLY A 49 5.86 16.42 -7.31
CA GLY A 49 6.58 17.69 -7.30
C GLY A 49 6.64 18.28 -5.89
N TYR A 50 7.74 18.94 -5.56
CA TYR A 50 7.80 19.79 -4.37
C TYR A 50 6.87 20.99 -4.62
N VAL A 51 5.90 21.23 -3.74
CA VAL A 51 5.14 22.49 -3.65
C VAL A 51 5.49 23.21 -2.36
#